data_AF-A0A415CXG1-F1
#
_entry.id   AF-A0A415CXG1-F1
#
_cell.length_a   1.000
_cell.length_b   1.000
_cell.length_c   1.000
_cell.angle_alpha   90.00
_cell.angle_beta   90.00
_cell.angle_gamma   90.00
#
_symmetry.space_group_name_H-M   'P 1'
#
loop_
_entity.id
_entity.type
_entity.pdbx_description
1 polymer ?
#
loop_
_entity_poly.entity_id
_entity_poly.type
_entity_poly.pdbx_seq_one_letter_code
_entity_poly.pdbx_strand_id
1 'polypeptide(L)'
;MYFDSDNRRNNNKTMAELERQQERLVRIYNSVFHAISDMKSSKDYLSTRNLLNVFSSEEGVNTFDIYKLRKMLDSKVVELLEENEKQMQNIQKDIDNIKSIKVEESTEQLKELDLRSNNILYKYMSLLHMNGIQENSDRRRIGCWAKAPTREEAVALQKLCALPQYSGLFTEKQRAVIVENAKNPDVVKHEQAMKPLIEQKQRELSKSYMEGFNLRNIQKKVSNDLKDTIKEG
;
A
#
# COMPACT_ATOMS: atom_id res chain seq x y z
N MET A 1 -19.87 -80.93 22.69
CA MET A 1 -19.08 -79.72 23.01
C MET A 1 -19.53 -78.63 22.06
N TYR A 2 -19.97 -77.50 22.62
CA TYR A 2 -20.50 -76.35 21.88
C TYR A 2 -19.38 -75.69 21.06
N PHE A 3 -19.64 -75.43 19.78
CA PHE A 3 -18.83 -74.51 18.97
C PHE A 3 -19.39 -73.10 19.17
N ASP A 4 -18.66 -72.27 19.91
CA ASP A 4 -18.86 -70.82 19.94
C ASP A 4 -18.70 -70.27 18.53
N SER A 5 -19.78 -69.70 18.01
CA SER A 5 -19.84 -69.07 16.70
C SER A 5 -20.25 -67.60 16.81
N ASP A 6 -19.68 -66.89 17.79
CA ASP A 6 -19.89 -65.45 17.95
C ASP A 6 -18.61 -64.66 17.70
N ASN A 7 -18.31 -64.36 16.42
CA ASN A 7 -17.65 -63.10 16.06
C ASN A 7 -17.68 -62.73 14.57
N ARG A 8 -18.82 -62.88 13.90
CA ARG A 8 -19.05 -62.19 12.60
C ARG A 8 -19.76 -60.87 12.88
N ARG A 9 -19.00 -59.83 13.21
CA ARG A 9 -19.48 -58.45 13.13
C ARG A 9 -19.84 -58.17 11.67
N ASN A 10 -21.15 -58.17 11.40
CA ASN A 10 -21.76 -57.83 10.12
C ASN A 10 -21.30 -56.45 9.66
N ASN A 11 -20.55 -56.40 8.56
CA ASN A 11 -20.10 -55.19 7.89
C ASN A 11 -20.79 -55.04 6.53
N ASN A 12 -22.11 -55.26 6.48
CA ASN A 12 -22.89 -55.19 5.24
C ASN A 12 -23.79 -53.96 5.28
N LYS A 13 -23.23 -52.78 4.95
CA LYS A 13 -24.04 -51.59 4.62
C LYS A 13 -25.01 -51.97 3.51
N THR A 14 -26.27 -51.58 3.64
CA THR A 14 -27.28 -51.84 2.60
C THR A 14 -26.96 -51.03 1.34
N MET A 15 -27.35 -51.52 0.15
CA MET A 15 -27.13 -50.77 -1.11
C MET A 15 -27.65 -49.33 -1.04
N ALA A 16 -28.80 -49.13 -0.39
CA ALA A 16 -29.38 -47.80 -0.18
C ALA A 16 -28.54 -46.90 0.74
N GLU A 17 -27.79 -47.45 1.70
CA GLU A 17 -26.87 -46.67 2.55
C GLU A 17 -25.59 -46.30 1.80
N LEU A 18 -25.07 -47.20 0.96
CA LEU A 18 -23.92 -46.93 0.09
C LEU A 18 -24.24 -45.84 -0.94
N GLU A 19 -25.41 -45.90 -1.58
CA GLU A 19 -25.88 -44.85 -2.50
C GLU A 19 -26.02 -43.49 -1.81
N ARG A 20 -26.66 -43.44 -0.63
CA ARG A 20 -26.77 -42.19 0.16
C ARG A 20 -25.41 -41.65 0.57
N GLN A 21 -24.48 -42.52 0.96
CA GLN A 21 -23.12 -42.13 1.30
C GLN A 21 -22.42 -41.50 0.09
N GLN A 22 -22.54 -42.10 -1.09
CA GLN A 22 -21.94 -41.58 -2.31
C GLN A 22 -22.57 -40.27 -2.78
N GLU A 23 -23.90 -40.12 -2.70
CA GLU A 23 -24.58 -38.85 -2.97
C GLU A 23 -24.10 -37.73 -2.03
N ARG A 24 -23.92 -38.04 -0.73
CA ARG A 24 -23.40 -37.07 0.24
C ARG A 24 -21.97 -36.64 -0.11
N LEU A 25 -21.11 -37.59 -0.48
CA LEU A 25 -19.74 -37.30 -0.90
C LEU A 25 -19.70 -36.38 -2.12
N VAL A 26 -20.53 -36.65 -3.15
CA VAL A 26 -20.62 -35.80 -4.34
C VAL A 26 -21.11 -34.39 -3.99
N ARG A 27 -22.12 -34.27 -3.12
CA ARG A 27 -22.63 -32.95 -2.68
C ARG A 27 -21.57 -32.14 -1.95
N ILE A 28 -20.82 -32.76 -1.03
CA ILE A 28 -19.76 -32.08 -0.27
C ILE A 28 -18.62 -31.71 -1.22
N TYR A 29 -18.20 -32.63 -2.11
CA TYR A 29 -17.17 -32.35 -3.13
C TYR A 29 -17.53 -31.12 -3.97
N ASN A 30 -18.77 -31.06 -4.48
CA ASN A 30 -19.24 -29.92 -5.28
C ASN A 30 -19.28 -28.63 -4.45
N SER A 31 -19.66 -28.72 -3.18
CA SER A 31 -19.65 -27.56 -2.27
C SER A 31 -18.24 -27.01 -2.07
N VAL A 32 -17.25 -27.89 -1.88
CA VAL A 32 -15.84 -27.50 -1.78
C VAL A 32 -15.34 -26.92 -3.10
N PHE A 33 -15.69 -27.55 -4.22
CA PHE A 33 -15.33 -27.08 -5.56
C PHE A 33 -15.80 -25.64 -5.78
N HIS A 34 -17.08 -25.35 -5.54
CA HIS A 34 -17.64 -24.01 -5.68
C HIS A 34 -16.99 -23.02 -4.70
N ALA A 35 -16.78 -23.41 -3.45
CA ALA A 35 -16.11 -22.55 -2.46
C ALA A 35 -14.66 -22.19 -2.84
N ILE A 36 -13.96 -23.08 -3.57
CA ILE A 36 -12.64 -22.77 -4.13
C ILE A 36 -12.80 -21.84 -5.35
N SER A 37 -13.68 -22.16 -6.29
CA SER A 37 -13.86 -21.37 -7.52
C SER A 37 -14.27 -19.93 -7.24
N ASP A 38 -15.17 -19.73 -6.28
CA ASP A 38 -15.75 -18.43 -5.92
C ASP A 38 -14.89 -17.65 -4.91
N MET A 39 -13.74 -18.19 -4.51
CA MET A 39 -12.81 -17.53 -3.57
C MET A 39 -12.28 -16.23 -4.18
N LYS A 40 -12.49 -15.10 -3.50
CA LYS A 40 -12.09 -13.76 -3.97
C LYS A 40 -10.94 -13.16 -3.15
N SER A 41 -10.77 -13.62 -1.92
CA SER A 41 -9.78 -13.07 -1.01
C SER A 41 -9.28 -14.11 0.00
N SER A 42 -8.21 -13.74 0.70
CA SER A 42 -7.63 -14.45 1.83
C SER A 42 -8.62 -14.71 2.97
N LYS A 43 -9.70 -13.91 3.07
CA LYS A 43 -10.74 -14.10 4.10
C LYS A 43 -11.59 -15.34 3.84
N ASP A 44 -11.84 -15.64 2.58
CA ASP A 44 -12.69 -16.75 2.15
C ASP A 44 -11.98 -18.10 2.35
N TYR A 45 -10.64 -18.08 2.44
CA TYR A 45 -9.82 -19.29 2.62
C TYR A 45 -10.21 -20.12 3.85
N LEU A 46 -10.54 -19.49 4.98
CA LEU A 46 -10.83 -20.24 6.20
C LEU A 46 -12.09 -21.11 6.03
N SER A 47 -13.14 -20.55 5.44
CA SER A 47 -14.35 -21.30 5.10
C SER A 47 -14.06 -22.42 4.11
N THR A 48 -13.31 -22.13 3.04
CA THR A 48 -12.98 -23.11 2.01
C THR A 48 -12.13 -24.27 2.57
N ARG A 49 -11.16 -23.95 3.43
CA ARG A 49 -10.33 -24.95 4.11
C ARG A 49 -11.16 -25.82 5.07
N ASN A 50 -12.07 -25.23 5.83
CA ASN A 50 -12.92 -25.99 6.75
C ASN A 50 -13.83 -26.97 5.99
N LEU A 51 -14.42 -26.54 4.87
CA LEU A 51 -15.22 -27.42 4.01
C LEU A 51 -14.38 -28.57 3.44
N LEU A 52 -13.16 -28.28 3.00
CA LEU A 52 -12.23 -29.29 2.50
C LEU A 52 -11.82 -30.28 3.59
N ASN A 53 -11.61 -29.82 4.82
CA ASN A 53 -11.29 -30.69 5.95
C ASN A 53 -12.47 -31.62 6.30
N VAL A 54 -13.70 -31.09 6.32
CA VAL A 54 -14.92 -31.89 6.50
C VAL A 54 -15.02 -32.96 5.42
N PHE A 55 -14.78 -32.60 4.16
CA PHE A 55 -14.75 -33.57 3.06
C PHE A 55 -13.68 -34.64 3.29
N SER A 56 -12.46 -34.27 3.70
CA SER A 56 -11.36 -35.22 3.89
C SER A 56 -11.58 -36.21 5.05
N SER A 57 -12.42 -35.86 6.02
CA SER A 57 -12.71 -36.71 7.19
C SER A 57 -13.96 -37.58 7.02
N GLU A 58 -14.66 -37.48 5.89
CA GLU A 58 -15.88 -38.27 5.64
C GLU A 58 -15.51 -39.73 5.27
N GLU A 59 -16.32 -40.69 5.72
CA GLU A 59 -16.10 -42.10 5.39
C GLU A 59 -16.24 -42.35 3.88
N GLY A 60 -15.33 -43.16 3.30
CA GLY A 60 -15.41 -43.58 1.90
C GLY A 60 -14.92 -42.56 0.86
N VAL A 61 -14.26 -41.48 1.30
CA VAL A 61 -13.67 -40.47 0.41
C VAL A 61 -12.46 -41.04 -0.33
N ASN A 62 -12.34 -40.70 -1.62
CA ASN A 62 -11.18 -41.02 -2.43
C ASN A 62 -10.04 -40.02 -2.17
N THR A 63 -8.85 -40.50 -1.82
CA THR A 63 -7.65 -39.68 -1.63
C THR A 63 -7.30 -38.86 -2.87
N PHE A 64 -7.59 -39.36 -4.07
CA PHE A 64 -7.40 -38.64 -5.33
C PHE A 64 -8.28 -37.39 -5.44
N ASP A 65 -9.53 -37.46 -4.97
CA ASP A 65 -10.45 -36.31 -5.00
C ASP A 65 -10.00 -35.23 -4.03
N ILE A 66 -9.49 -35.62 -2.85
CA ILE A 66 -8.88 -34.69 -1.90
C ILE A 66 -7.67 -33.99 -2.53
N TYR A 67 -6.78 -34.76 -3.18
CA TYR A 67 -5.61 -34.21 -3.88
C TYR A 67 -6.03 -33.20 -4.96
N LYS A 68 -7.02 -33.55 -5.78
CA LYS A 68 -7.52 -32.67 -6.85
C LYS A 68 -8.07 -31.35 -6.30
N LEU A 69 -8.86 -31.40 -5.22
CA LEU A 69 -9.38 -30.20 -4.57
C LEU A 69 -8.26 -29.36 -3.93
N ARG A 70 -7.28 -29.98 -3.26
CA ARG A 70 -6.11 -29.26 -2.70
C ARG A 70 -5.29 -28.59 -3.79
N LYS A 71 -5.05 -29.27 -4.91
CA LYS A 71 -4.33 -28.71 -6.07
C LYS A 71 -5.09 -27.54 -6.68
N MET A 72 -6.41 -27.65 -6.80
CA MET A 72 -7.25 -26.57 -7.30
C MET A 72 -7.23 -25.35 -6.37
N LEU A 73 -7.26 -25.58 -5.04
CA LEU A 73 -7.12 -24.51 -4.05
C LEU A 73 -5.75 -23.82 -4.17
N ASP A 74 -4.66 -24.57 -4.36
CA ASP A 74 -3.33 -24.02 -4.58
C ASP A 74 -3.29 -23.12 -5.82
N SER A 75 -3.79 -23.61 -6.96
CA SER A 75 -3.86 -22.85 -8.20
C SER A 75 -4.70 -21.58 -8.03
N LYS A 76 -5.84 -21.65 -7.34
CA LYS A 76 -6.68 -20.47 -7.08
C LYS A 76 -5.96 -19.42 -6.24
N VAL A 77 -5.20 -19.84 -5.23
CA VAL A 77 -4.41 -18.91 -4.40
C VAL A 77 -3.32 -18.24 -5.24
N VAL A 78 -2.69 -18.97 -6.17
CA VAL A 78 -1.72 -18.40 -7.11
C VAL A 78 -2.38 -17.36 -8.03
N GLU A 79 -3.54 -17.66 -8.60
CA GLU A 79 -4.31 -16.69 -9.41
C GLU A 79 -4.59 -15.39 -8.63
N LEU A 80 -5.09 -15.50 -7.39
CA LEU A 80 -5.36 -14.33 -6.55
C LEU A 80 -4.09 -13.54 -6.20
N LEU A 81 -2.93 -14.21 -6.06
CA LEU A 81 -1.65 -13.53 -5.86
C LEU A 81 -1.25 -12.71 -7.09
N GLU A 82 -1.35 -13.29 -8.29
CA GLU A 82 -1.04 -12.59 -9.53
C GLU A 82 -1.98 -11.40 -9.77
N GLU A 83 -3.27 -11.56 -9.49
CA GLU A 83 -4.25 -10.47 -9.56
C GLU A 83 -3.91 -9.34 -8.58
N ASN A 84 -3.57 -9.69 -7.34
CA ASN A 84 -3.17 -8.72 -6.33
C ASN A 84 -1.88 -7.98 -6.71
N GLU A 85 -0.89 -8.66 -7.28
CA GLU A 85 0.35 -8.03 -7.77
C GLU A 85 0.08 -7.05 -8.92
N LYS A 86 -0.80 -7.41 -9.87
CA LYS A 86 -1.24 -6.49 -10.94
C LYS A 86 -1.96 -5.27 -10.36
N GLN A 87 -2.83 -5.45 -9.38
CA GLN A 87 -3.51 -4.34 -8.70
C GLN A 87 -2.52 -3.40 -8.01
N MET A 88 -1.53 -3.94 -7.28
CA MET A 88 -0.47 -3.15 -6.66
C MET A 88 0.32 -2.33 -7.68
N GLN A 89 0.71 -2.93 -8.80
CA GLN A 89 1.43 -2.22 -9.87
C GLN A 89 0.60 -1.09 -10.45
N ASN A 90 -0.70 -1.29 -10.65
CA ASN A 90 -1.59 -0.25 -11.16
C ASN A 90 -1.75 0.91 -10.17
N ILE A 91 -1.95 0.62 -8.88
CA ILE A 91 -2.03 1.66 -7.85
C ILE A 91 -0.72 2.44 -7.75
N GLN A 92 0.42 1.76 -7.86
CA GLN A 92 1.73 2.42 -7.86
C GLN A 92 1.89 3.37 -9.06
N LYS A 93 1.50 2.94 -10.26
CA LYS A 93 1.49 3.79 -11.46
C LYS A 93 0.58 5.00 -11.28
N ASP A 94 -0.62 4.82 -10.69
CA ASP A 94 -1.53 5.94 -10.41
C ASP A 94 -0.87 6.97 -9.47
N ILE A 95 -0.21 6.50 -8.40
CA ILE A 95 0.50 7.38 -7.46
C ILE A 95 1.60 8.16 -8.18
N ASP A 96 2.37 7.50 -9.04
CA ASP A 96 3.47 8.13 -9.78
C ASP A 96 2.94 9.11 -10.83
N ASN A 97 1.81 8.81 -11.47
CA ASN A 97 1.12 9.72 -12.38
C ASN A 97 0.61 10.97 -11.66
N ILE A 98 0.01 10.83 -10.47
CA ILE A 98 -0.45 11.99 -9.69
C ILE A 98 0.73 12.88 -9.29
N LYS A 99 1.86 12.27 -8.89
CA LYS A 99 3.08 13.00 -8.52
C LYS A 99 3.79 13.66 -9.69
N SER A 100 3.61 13.16 -10.92
CA SER A 100 4.27 13.69 -12.10
C SER A 100 3.57 14.91 -12.68
N ILE A 101 2.31 15.18 -12.29
CA ILE A 101 1.60 16.41 -12.66
C ILE A 101 2.29 17.59 -11.98
N LYS A 102 3.03 18.37 -12.78
CA LYS A 102 3.69 19.60 -12.32
C LYS A 102 2.87 20.80 -12.74
N VAL A 103 2.69 21.73 -11.81
CA VAL A 103 2.22 23.08 -12.14
C VAL A 103 3.43 23.90 -12.51
N GLU A 104 3.50 24.33 -13.77
CA GLU A 104 4.56 25.20 -14.25
C GLU A 104 4.13 26.67 -14.13
N GLU A 105 5.07 27.50 -13.70
CA GLU A 105 4.89 28.95 -13.68
C GLU A 105 5.27 29.54 -15.03
N SER A 106 4.53 30.54 -15.49
CA SER A 106 4.88 31.18 -16.75
C SER A 106 6.21 31.94 -16.63
N THR A 107 6.95 32.00 -17.73
CA THR A 107 8.23 32.74 -17.76
C THR A 107 8.05 34.23 -17.49
N GLU A 108 6.88 34.80 -17.79
CA GLU A 108 6.53 36.19 -17.53
C GLU A 108 6.36 36.45 -16.03
N GLN A 109 5.64 35.58 -15.33
CA GLN A 109 5.46 35.66 -13.87
C GLN A 109 6.80 35.53 -13.14
N LEU A 110 7.68 34.65 -13.61
CA LEU A 110 9.03 34.51 -13.06
C LEU A 110 9.88 35.76 -13.26
N LYS A 111 9.82 36.39 -14.43
CA LYS A 111 10.53 37.65 -14.71
C LYS A 111 10.02 38.80 -13.82
N GLU A 112 8.71 38.90 -13.66
CA GLU A 112 8.10 39.92 -12.81
C GLU A 112 8.49 39.72 -11.33
N LEU A 113 8.44 38.48 -10.85
CA LEU A 113 8.90 38.11 -9.50
C LEU A 113 10.38 38.44 -9.30
N ASP A 114 11.23 38.16 -10.30
CA ASP A 114 12.65 38.49 -10.23
C ASP A 114 12.87 40.00 -10.10
N LEU A 115 12.20 40.80 -10.93
CA LEU A 115 12.31 42.26 -10.90
C LEU A 115 11.83 42.84 -9.56
N ARG A 116 10.66 42.40 -9.06
CA ARG A 116 10.12 42.87 -7.78
C ARG A 116 11.00 42.45 -6.60
N SER A 117 11.47 41.20 -6.59
CA SER A 117 12.38 40.72 -5.55
C SER A 117 13.74 41.43 -5.57
N ASN A 118 14.28 41.78 -6.74
CA ASN A 118 15.53 42.55 -6.83
C ASN A 118 15.39 43.95 -6.24
N ASN A 119 14.27 44.62 -6.49
CA ASN A 119 13.99 45.93 -5.89
C ASN A 119 13.95 45.84 -4.35
N ILE A 120 13.33 44.79 -3.81
CA ILE A 120 13.29 44.54 -2.36
C ILE A 120 14.68 44.19 -1.82
N LEU A 121 15.46 43.38 -2.54
CA LEU A 121 16.82 43.02 -2.17
C LEU A 121 17.71 44.27 -2.02
N TYR A 122 17.67 45.19 -3.00
CA TYR A 122 18.44 46.44 -2.92
C TYR A 122 18.02 47.30 -1.73
N LYS A 123 16.72 47.33 -1.41
CA LYS A 123 16.21 48.01 -0.21
C LYS A 123 16.74 47.36 1.08
N TYR A 124 16.79 46.03 1.16
CA TYR A 124 17.37 45.35 2.32
C TYR A 124 18.87 45.60 2.44
N MET A 125 19.62 45.50 1.35
CA MET A 125 21.06 45.76 1.34
C MET A 125 21.38 47.20 1.77
N SER A 126 20.63 48.19 1.29
CA SER A 126 20.86 49.59 1.68
C SER A 126 20.62 49.79 3.17
N LEU A 127 19.51 49.24 3.72
CA LEU A 127 19.20 49.33 5.14
C LEU A 127 20.28 48.70 6.03
N LEU A 128 20.84 47.55 5.62
CA LEU A 128 21.91 46.87 6.34
C LEU A 128 23.27 47.59 6.22
N HIS A 129 23.50 48.32 5.12
CA HIS A 129 24.76 49.03 4.90
C HIS A 129 24.80 50.48 5.41
N MET A 130 23.67 51.08 5.80
CA MET A 130 23.60 52.49 6.22
C MET A 130 24.64 52.88 7.27
N ASN A 131 24.99 51.99 8.20
CA ASN A 131 25.96 52.26 9.29
C ASN A 131 27.11 51.23 9.34
N GLY A 132 27.38 50.55 8.22
CA GLY A 132 28.17 49.31 8.21
C GLY A 132 27.40 48.13 8.82
N ILE A 133 27.87 46.90 8.55
CA ILE A 133 27.20 45.69 9.07
C ILE A 133 27.33 45.66 10.60
N GLN A 134 26.19 45.71 11.28
CA GLN A 134 26.09 45.66 12.73
C GLN A 134 25.38 44.38 13.15
N GLU A 135 26.15 43.39 13.60
CA GLU A 135 25.66 42.02 13.79
C GLU A 135 24.33 41.93 14.57
N ASN A 136 24.21 42.56 15.74
CA ASN A 136 23.02 42.43 16.58
C ASN A 136 21.79 43.16 16.04
N SER A 137 21.95 44.37 15.50
CA SER A 137 20.83 45.15 14.96
C SER A 137 20.36 44.59 13.63
N ASP A 138 21.27 44.11 12.79
CA ASP A 138 20.97 43.51 11.49
C ASP A 138 20.33 42.13 11.63
N ARG A 139 20.78 41.29 12.58
CA ARG A 139 20.10 40.03 12.93
C ARG A 139 18.66 40.25 13.36
N ARG A 140 18.40 41.32 14.14
CA ARG A 140 17.04 41.67 14.56
C ARG A 140 16.17 42.09 13.38
N ARG A 141 16.70 42.92 12.47
CA ARG A 141 15.99 43.36 11.25
C ARG A 141 15.65 42.18 10.35
N ILE A 142 16.63 41.32 10.05
CA ILE A 142 16.43 40.09 9.28
C ILE A 142 15.39 39.19 9.96
N GLY A 143 15.43 39.06 11.29
CA GLY A 143 14.42 38.31 12.03
C GLY A 143 13.01 38.88 11.88
N CYS A 144 12.85 40.20 11.80
CA CYS A 144 11.55 40.82 11.52
C CYS A 144 11.09 40.54 10.09
N TRP A 145 11.97 40.64 9.09
CA TRP A 145 11.64 40.39 7.68
C TRP A 145 11.32 38.91 7.41
N ALA A 146 12.05 38.00 8.05
CA ALA A 146 11.89 36.56 7.86
C ALA A 146 10.71 35.93 8.65
N LYS A 147 9.94 36.74 9.41
CA LYS A 147 8.85 36.22 10.25
C LYS A 147 7.66 35.69 9.43
N ALA A 148 7.25 36.45 8.42
CA ALA A 148 6.16 36.07 7.52
C ALA A 148 6.33 36.83 6.17
N PRO A 149 7.43 36.58 5.44
CA PRO A 149 7.70 37.30 4.20
C PRO A 149 6.67 36.91 3.13
N THR A 150 6.26 37.89 2.34
CA THR A 150 5.61 37.63 1.05
C THR A 150 6.56 36.87 0.12
N ARG A 151 6.04 36.28 -0.96
CA ARG A 151 6.87 35.52 -1.90
C ARG A 151 8.03 36.34 -2.48
N GLU A 152 7.77 37.58 -2.87
CA GLU A 152 8.77 38.51 -3.41
C GLU A 152 9.86 38.82 -2.37
N GLU A 153 9.46 39.07 -1.12
CA GLU A 153 10.38 39.28 0.00
C GLU A 153 11.17 38.02 0.34
N ALA A 154 10.56 36.84 0.25
CA ALA A 154 11.22 35.57 0.51
C ALA A 154 12.32 35.30 -0.54
N VAL A 155 12.03 35.51 -1.82
CA VAL A 155 13.04 35.42 -2.90
C VAL A 155 14.16 36.45 -2.68
N ALA A 156 13.81 37.67 -2.29
CA ALA A 156 14.80 38.70 -1.97
C ALA A 156 15.70 38.30 -0.78
N LEU A 157 15.11 37.76 0.30
CA LEU A 157 15.84 37.26 1.46
C LEU A 157 16.70 36.04 1.13
N GLN A 158 16.25 35.17 0.22
CA GLN A 158 17.03 34.02 -0.25
C GLN A 158 18.27 34.47 -1.01
N LYS A 159 18.12 35.45 -1.92
CA LYS A 159 19.25 36.10 -2.61
C LYS A 159 20.20 36.78 -1.62
N LEU A 160 19.65 37.52 -0.64
CA LEU A 160 20.44 38.18 0.40
C LEU A 160 21.24 37.17 1.23
N CYS A 161 20.61 36.06 1.58
CA CYS A 161 21.20 34.96 2.34
C CYS A 161 22.31 34.21 1.58
N ALA A 162 22.25 34.21 0.24
CA ALA A 162 23.27 33.61 -0.61
C ALA A 162 24.56 34.46 -0.69
N LEU A 163 24.48 35.76 -0.36
CA LEU A 163 25.64 36.63 -0.32
C LEU A 163 26.49 36.32 0.93
N PRO A 164 27.81 36.04 0.79
CA PRO A 164 28.67 35.65 1.91
C PRO A 164 28.64 36.63 3.09
N GLN A 165 28.57 37.93 2.78
CA GLN A 165 28.58 39.01 3.77
C GLN A 165 27.36 39.05 4.69
N TYR A 166 26.22 38.46 4.29
CA TYR A 166 25.01 38.45 5.12
C TYR A 166 24.59 37.05 5.57
N SER A 167 25.13 35.99 4.96
CA SER A 167 24.78 34.61 5.30
C SER A 167 24.86 34.33 6.82
N GLY A 168 25.91 34.84 7.49
CA GLY A 168 26.10 34.67 8.93
C GLY A 168 25.00 35.27 9.81
N LEU A 169 24.15 36.16 9.27
CA LEU A 169 23.08 36.85 10.00
C LEU A 169 21.78 36.04 10.06
N PHE A 170 21.63 35.02 9.20
CA PHE A 170 20.42 34.18 9.12
C PHE A 170 20.54 32.93 9.99
N THR A 171 19.49 32.65 10.75
CA THR A 171 19.33 31.37 11.45
C THR A 171 18.75 30.30 10.53
N GLU A 172 18.97 29.02 10.85
CA GLU A 172 18.39 27.89 10.10
C GLU A 172 16.86 27.94 10.05
N LYS A 173 16.22 28.30 11.17
CA LYS A 173 14.75 28.45 11.23
C LYS A 173 14.23 29.49 10.24
N GLN A 174 14.91 30.64 10.15
CA GLN A 174 14.54 31.68 9.19
C GLN A 174 14.74 31.21 7.75
N ARG A 175 15.84 30.50 7.47
CA ARG A 175 16.10 29.92 6.14
C ARG A 175 14.99 28.96 5.72
N ALA A 176 14.50 28.11 6.63
CA ALA A 176 13.40 27.20 6.36
C ALA A 176 12.10 27.96 6.00
N VAL A 177 11.74 28.98 6.78
CA VAL A 177 10.55 29.81 6.50
C VAL A 177 10.67 30.53 5.15
N ILE A 178 11.84 31.08 4.84
CA ILE A 178 12.10 31.77 3.57
C ILE A 178 11.93 30.81 2.39
N VAL A 179 12.47 29.60 2.47
CA VAL A 179 12.37 28.62 1.38
C VAL A 179 10.92 28.19 1.14
N GLU A 180 10.14 27.96 2.20
CA GLU A 180 8.73 27.62 2.07
C GLU A 180 7.91 28.77 1.45
N ASN A 181 8.13 30.01 1.88
CA ASN A 181 7.39 31.17 1.37
C ASN A 181 7.83 31.62 -0.04
N ALA A 182 9.02 31.23 -0.50
CA ALA A 182 9.49 31.50 -1.86
C ALA A 182 8.83 30.59 -2.91
N LYS A 183 8.23 29.46 -2.51
CA LYS A 183 7.54 28.53 -3.42
C LYS A 183 6.39 29.21 -4.15
N ASN A 184 6.08 28.70 -5.33
CA ASN A 184 4.94 29.19 -6.10
C ASN A 184 3.62 28.83 -5.37
N PRO A 185 2.76 29.81 -5.04
CA PRO A 185 1.49 29.58 -4.36
C PRO A 185 0.58 28.57 -5.07
N ASP A 186 0.59 28.55 -6.41
CA ASP A 186 -0.24 27.65 -7.20
C ASP A 186 0.29 26.22 -7.18
N VAL A 187 1.63 26.06 -7.15
CA VAL A 187 2.27 24.76 -6.89
C VAL A 187 1.91 24.26 -5.50
N VAL A 188 2.00 25.11 -4.48
CA VAL A 188 1.67 24.74 -3.09
C VAL A 188 0.20 24.33 -2.97
N LYS A 189 -0.73 25.08 -3.59
CA LYS A 189 -2.16 24.72 -3.62
C LYS A 189 -2.38 23.39 -4.32
N HIS A 190 -1.72 23.15 -5.45
CA HIS A 190 -1.82 21.89 -6.19
C HIS A 190 -1.29 20.71 -5.36
N GLU A 191 -0.13 20.85 -4.73
CA GLU A 191 0.43 19.84 -3.82
C GLU A 191 -0.53 19.53 -2.66
N GLN A 192 -1.10 20.57 -2.04
CA GLN A 192 -2.08 20.41 -0.96
C GLN A 192 -3.38 19.73 -1.43
N ALA A 193 -3.86 20.06 -2.62
CA ALA A 193 -5.05 19.45 -3.22
C ALA A 193 -4.83 17.98 -3.62
N MET A 194 -3.63 17.64 -4.09
CA MET A 194 -3.27 16.27 -4.48
C MET A 194 -2.93 15.38 -3.27
N LYS A 195 -2.49 15.95 -2.16
CA LYS A 195 -2.15 15.22 -0.93
C LYS A 195 -3.23 14.21 -0.46
N PRO A 196 -4.52 14.58 -0.31
CA PRO A 196 -5.55 13.63 0.11
C PRO A 196 -5.74 12.48 -0.89
N LEU A 197 -5.62 12.77 -2.19
CA LEU A 197 -5.72 11.77 -3.25
C LEU A 197 -4.57 10.75 -3.16
N ILE A 198 -3.34 11.24 -2.97
CA ILE A 198 -2.15 10.39 -2.78
C ILE A 198 -2.30 9.54 -1.51
N GLU A 199 -2.74 10.13 -0.40
CA GLU A 199 -2.97 9.41 0.86
C GLU A 199 -4.02 8.30 0.70
N GLN A 200 -5.11 8.57 -0.02
CA GLN A 200 -6.13 7.56 -0.32
C GLN A 200 -5.54 6.39 -1.11
N LYS A 201 -4.81 6.67 -2.19
CA LYS A 201 -4.16 5.64 -3.02
C LYS A 201 -3.10 4.84 -2.24
N GLN A 202 -2.35 5.49 -1.34
CA GLN A 202 -1.41 4.80 -0.45
C GLN A 202 -2.11 3.86 0.55
N ARG A 203 -3.30 4.22 1.04
CA ARG A 203 -4.11 3.33 1.88
C ARG A 203 -4.62 2.13 1.09
N GLU A 204 -5.06 2.34 -0.15
CA GLU A 204 -5.46 1.24 -1.06
C GLU A 204 -4.28 0.29 -1.31
N LEU A 205 -3.11 0.84 -1.63
CA LEU A 205 -1.89 0.06 -1.83
C LEU A 205 -1.53 -0.77 -0.59
N SER A 206 -1.63 -0.17 0.59
CA SER A 206 -1.36 -0.85 1.87
C SER A 206 -2.33 -2.02 2.13
N LYS A 207 -3.60 -1.88 1.75
CA LYS A 207 -4.58 -2.98 1.82
C LYS A 207 -4.17 -4.13 0.89
N SER A 208 -3.78 -3.84 -0.35
CA SER A 208 -3.30 -4.87 -1.30
C SER A 208 -1.99 -5.54 -0.84
N TYR A 209 -1.09 -4.80 -0.17
CA TYR A 209 0.09 -5.41 0.45
C TYR A 209 -0.26 -6.43 1.54
N MET A 210 -1.20 -6.06 2.43
CA MET A 210 -1.66 -6.96 3.49
C MET A 210 -2.37 -8.19 2.92
N GLU A 211 -3.18 -8.00 1.88
CA GLU A 211 -3.86 -9.09 1.20
C GLU A 211 -2.86 -10.06 0.56
N GLY A 212 -1.88 -9.55 -0.19
CA GLY A 212 -0.81 -10.35 -0.78
C GLY A 212 0.02 -11.09 0.27
N PHE A 213 0.30 -10.46 1.41
CA PHE A 213 0.98 -11.12 2.53
C PHE A 213 0.16 -12.30 3.08
N ASN A 214 -1.14 -12.11 3.29
CA ASN A 214 -2.03 -13.17 3.75
C ASN A 214 -2.11 -14.31 2.74
N LEU A 215 -2.27 -14.00 1.45
CA LEU A 215 -2.31 -14.99 0.37
C LEU A 215 -1.01 -15.81 0.27
N ARG A 216 0.16 -15.19 0.44
CA ARG A 216 1.46 -15.93 0.48
C ARG A 216 1.55 -16.89 1.67
N ASN A 217 1.03 -16.48 2.83
CA ASN A 217 0.96 -17.36 3.99
C ASN A 217 -0.01 -18.52 3.77
N ILE A 218 -1.14 -18.26 3.11
CA ILE A 218 -2.11 -19.28 2.71
C ILE A 218 -1.49 -20.26 1.72
N GLN A 219 -0.80 -19.78 0.69
CA GLN A 219 -0.12 -20.60 -0.31
C GLN A 219 0.85 -21.59 0.35
N LYS A 220 1.64 -21.14 1.33
CA LYS A 220 2.53 -22.02 2.09
C LYS A 220 1.77 -23.12 2.83
N LYS A 221 0.64 -22.79 3.46
CA LYS A 221 -0.20 -23.78 4.16
C LYS A 221 -0.80 -24.79 3.19
N VAL A 222 -1.38 -24.33 2.08
CA VAL A 222 -1.98 -25.19 1.06
C VAL A 222 -0.93 -26.10 0.42
N SER A 223 0.27 -25.57 0.13
CA SER A 223 1.38 -26.36 -0.41
C SER A 223 1.86 -27.44 0.56
N ASN A 224 1.91 -27.16 1.86
CA ASN A 224 2.23 -28.16 2.87
C ASN A 224 1.14 -29.24 2.94
N ASP A 225 -0.13 -28.82 3.05
CA ASP A 225 -1.27 -29.74 3.09
C ASP A 225 -1.31 -30.65 1.83
N LEU A 226 -0.96 -30.11 0.65
CA LEU A 226 -0.87 -30.86 -0.61
C LEU A 226 0.25 -31.90 -0.58
N LYS A 227 1.43 -31.56 -0.03
CA LYS A 227 2.55 -32.50 0.11
C LYS A 227 2.21 -33.64 1.05
N ASP A 228 1.48 -33.37 2.13
CA ASP A 228 1.12 -34.39 3.09
C ASP A 228 0.09 -35.37 2.51
N THR A 229 -0.85 -34.91 1.67
CA THR A 229 -1.74 -35.83 0.93
C THR A 229 -1.04 -36.76 -0.06
N ILE A 230 0.17 -36.42 -0.52
CA ILE A 230 0.97 -37.30 -1.39
C ILE A 230 1.71 -38.39 -0.58
N LYS A 231 1.98 -38.15 0.71
CA LYS A 231 2.69 -39.09 1.58
C LYS A 231 1.78 -40.14 2.22
N GLU A 232 0.49 -39.84 2.36
CA GLU A 232 -0.50 -40.72 2.99
C GLU A 232 -1.21 -41.68 2.01
N GLY A 233 -0.98 -41.54 0.70
CA GLY A 233 -1.49 -42.44 -0.34
C GLY A 233 -0.44 -43.41 -0.85
#